data_AF-A0A2E7HD92-F1
#
_entry.id   AF-A0A2E7HD92-F1
#
_cell.length_a   1.000
_cell.length_b   1.000
_cell.length_c   1.000
_cell.angle_alpha   90.00
_cell.angle_beta   90.00
_cell.angle_gamma   90.00
#
_symmetry.space_group_name_H-M   'P 1'
#
loop_
_entity.id
_entity.type
_entity.pdbx_description
1 polymer ?
#
loop_
_entity_poly.entity_id
_entity_poly.type
_entity_poly.pdbx_seq_one_letter_code
_entity_poly.pdbx_strand_id
1 'polypeptide(L)'
;MAESVALIGIVIVLEIGGLIVILAVTKPDALHALAPATASTGYGSIMGVVVITFFASIGFEDMVIVAEEVKDPERTMPRAIIATLVLTTLLYVSLSWVSVRTAGVEDLAASQAPLGLVFERANGWSATTFSAVAALATMNGALVLLIMASWVFYGLARQGSLPSALAQVWPVTSTPVHATLLAAGLVLACALFFPIERLAQASALLNLAFFAGVNVALGVIKKRQPLGPDRFRVPGWWPWIAVLAATGVMIGEALRLLG
;
A
#
# COMPACT_ATOMS: atom_id res chain seq x y z
N MET A 1 -18.86 3.03 -16.27
CA MET A 1 -17.82 2.09 -15.81
C MET A 1 -16.58 2.12 -16.71
N ALA A 2 -16.70 1.90 -18.03
CA ALA A 2 -15.56 1.91 -18.96
C ALA A 2 -14.76 3.23 -18.97
N GLU A 3 -15.44 4.39 -18.99
CA GLU A 3 -14.77 5.71 -18.94
C GLU A 3 -14.00 5.94 -17.63
N SER A 4 -14.55 5.51 -16.49
CA SER A 4 -13.90 5.62 -15.18
C SER A 4 -12.68 4.70 -15.07
N VAL A 5 -12.77 3.47 -15.59
CA VAL A 5 -11.66 2.51 -15.62
C VAL A 5 -10.54 3.00 -16.54
N ALA A 6 -10.89 3.59 -17.69
CA ALA A 6 -9.90 4.17 -18.60
C ALA A 6 -9.17 5.37 -17.97
N LEU A 7 -9.89 6.24 -17.26
CA LEU A 7 -9.30 7.39 -16.59
C LEU A 7 -8.34 6.95 -15.47
N ILE A 8 -8.75 5.98 -14.64
CA ILE A 8 -7.90 5.38 -13.61
C ILE A 8 -6.65 4.75 -14.24
N GLY A 9 -6.82 3.99 -15.33
CA GLY A 9 -5.71 3.38 -16.06
C GLY A 9 -4.72 4.39 -16.61
N ILE A 10 -5.19 5.50 -17.18
CA ILE A 10 -4.33 6.59 -17.67
C ILE A 10 -3.53 7.21 -16.54
N VAL A 11 -4.16 7.48 -15.39
CA VAL A 11 -3.48 8.07 -14.24
C VAL A 11 -2.41 7.12 -13.71
N ILE A 12 -2.69 5.82 -13.59
CA ILE A 12 -1.70 4.82 -13.17
C ILE A 12 -0.50 4.77 -14.14
N VAL A 13 -0.76 4.83 -15.45
CA VAL A 13 0.32 4.86 -16.46
C VAL A 13 1.17 6.13 -16.30
N LEU A 14 0.56 7.28 -16.03
CA LEU A 14 1.27 8.52 -15.75
C LEU A 14 2.09 8.44 -14.45
N GLU A 15 1.56 7.82 -13.41
CA GLU A 15 2.24 7.60 -12.13
C GLU A 15 3.49 6.74 -12.30
N ILE A 16 3.33 5.56 -12.89
CA ILE A 16 4.42 4.63 -13.17
C ILE A 16 5.42 5.27 -14.13
N GLY A 17 4.94 5.97 -15.15
CA GLY A 17 5.77 6.71 -16.10
C GLY A 17 6.65 7.75 -15.40
N GLY A 18 6.08 8.52 -14.47
CA GLY A 18 6.83 9.50 -13.68
C GLY A 18 7.96 8.86 -12.85
N LEU A 19 7.69 7.70 -12.24
CA LEU A 19 8.71 6.94 -11.49
C LEU A 19 9.80 6.38 -12.42
N ILE A 20 9.41 5.85 -13.59
CA ILE A 20 10.38 5.35 -14.59
C ILE A 20 11.27 6.48 -15.10
N VAL A 21 10.72 7.68 -15.32
CA VAL A 21 11.52 8.85 -15.71
C VAL A 21 12.57 9.19 -14.64
N ILE A 22 12.22 9.16 -13.36
CA ILE A 22 13.22 9.35 -12.28
C ILE A 22 14.35 8.33 -12.38
N LEU A 23 14.02 7.06 -12.61
CA LEU A 23 15.02 6.00 -12.76
C LEU A 23 15.89 6.21 -14.01
N ALA A 24 15.29 6.58 -15.13
CA ALA A 24 15.97 6.73 -16.42
C ALA A 24 16.92 7.93 -16.47
N VAL A 25 16.61 8.99 -15.72
CA VAL A 25 17.39 10.23 -15.75
C VAL A 25 18.51 10.23 -14.69
N THR A 26 18.47 9.30 -13.75
CA THR A 26 19.55 9.20 -12.77
C THR A 26 20.84 8.72 -13.44
N LYS A 27 21.95 9.45 -13.20
CA LYS A 27 23.25 9.20 -13.85
C LYS A 27 23.74 7.76 -13.62
N PRO A 28 24.37 7.10 -14.62
CA PRO A 28 24.86 5.73 -14.50
C PRO A 28 25.84 5.51 -13.35
N ASP A 29 26.60 6.54 -12.96
CA ASP A 29 27.58 6.46 -11.85
C ASP A 29 26.92 6.15 -10.50
N ALA A 30 25.64 6.54 -10.31
CA ALA A 30 24.85 6.15 -9.15
C ALA A 30 24.61 4.63 -9.09
N LEU A 31 24.62 3.95 -10.25
CA LEU A 31 24.32 2.53 -10.40
C LEU A 31 25.53 1.62 -10.14
N HIS A 32 26.76 2.14 -10.14
CA HIS A 32 27.98 1.33 -10.24
C HIS A 32 28.60 0.87 -8.90
N ALA A 33 28.00 1.18 -7.74
CA ALA A 33 28.46 0.60 -6.48
C ALA A 33 27.29 0.20 -5.57
N LEU A 34 27.11 -1.11 -5.37
CA LEU A 34 26.41 -1.69 -4.24
C LEU A 34 27.33 -1.63 -3.01
N ALA A 35 27.70 -0.43 -2.57
CA ALA A 35 28.37 -0.31 -1.28
C ALA A 35 27.29 -0.55 -0.21
N PRO A 36 27.39 -1.59 0.62
CA PRO A 36 26.46 -1.75 1.73
C PRO A 36 26.63 -0.51 2.61
N ALA A 37 25.57 0.26 2.79
CA ALA A 37 25.56 1.31 3.80
C ALA A 37 25.84 0.60 5.13
N THR A 38 27.03 0.80 5.68
CA THR A 38 27.43 0.32 7.01
C THR A 38 26.70 1.15 8.05
N ALA A 39 25.37 1.09 8.06
CA ALA A 39 24.59 1.60 9.16
C ALA A 39 24.50 0.46 10.17
N SER A 40 25.22 0.61 11.28
CA SER A 40 25.03 -0.21 12.48
C SER A 40 23.62 0.07 13.03
N THR A 41 22.61 -0.54 12.42
CA THR A 41 21.22 -0.38 12.83
C THR A 41 20.90 -1.45 13.87
N GLY A 42 20.63 -1.02 15.09
CA GLY A 42 20.11 -1.92 16.12
C GLY A 42 18.81 -2.57 15.64
N TYR A 43 18.52 -3.78 16.12
CA TYR A 43 17.33 -4.55 15.72
C TYR A 43 16.03 -3.73 15.76
N GLY A 44 15.88 -2.80 16.72
CA GLY A 44 14.71 -1.90 16.81
C GLY A 44 14.56 -0.96 15.61
N SER A 45 15.67 -0.41 15.08
CA SER A 45 15.62 0.46 13.89
C SER A 45 15.14 -0.29 12.65
N ILE A 46 15.50 -1.56 12.53
CA ILE A 46 15.08 -2.42 11.40
C ILE A 46 13.56 -2.68 11.48
N MET A 47 13.03 -2.96 12.67
CA MET A 47 11.60 -3.25 12.84
C MET A 47 10.71 -2.05 12.47
N GLY A 48 11.11 -0.83 12.87
CA GLY A 48 10.39 0.39 12.48
C GLY A 48 10.36 0.61 10.96
N VAL A 49 11.47 0.32 10.26
CA VAL A 49 11.52 0.38 8.80
C VAL A 49 10.60 -0.66 8.18
N VAL A 50 10.61 -1.90 8.68
CA VAL A 50 9.75 -2.98 8.16
C VAL A 50 8.27 -2.61 8.22
N VAL A 51 7.80 -1.99 9.31
CA VAL A 51 6.40 -1.55 9.45
C VAL A 51 6.02 -0.50 8.40
N ILE A 52 6.88 0.50 8.19
CA ILE A 52 6.62 1.56 7.21
C ILE A 52 6.74 1.03 5.77
N THR A 53 7.68 0.12 5.49
CA THR A 53 7.77 -0.55 4.19
C THR A 53 6.56 -1.46 3.93
N PHE A 54 6.05 -2.12 4.96
CA PHE A 54 4.82 -2.90 4.85
C PHE A 54 3.62 -2.01 4.55
N PHE A 55 3.50 -0.83 5.20
CA PHE A 55 2.48 0.17 4.87
C PHE A 55 2.50 0.53 3.37
N ALA A 56 3.69 0.77 2.81
CA ALA A 56 3.82 1.08 1.38
C ALA A 56 3.41 -0.08 0.45
N SER A 57 3.33 -1.30 0.98
CA SER A 57 2.95 -2.50 0.21
C SER A 57 1.47 -2.85 0.33
N ILE A 58 0.68 -2.10 1.11
CA ILE A 58 -0.77 -2.30 1.24
C ILE A 58 -1.46 -2.02 -0.10
N GLY A 59 -2.38 -2.90 -0.48
CA GLY A 59 -3.21 -2.78 -1.68
C GLY A 59 -3.20 -4.03 -2.57
N PHE A 60 -2.30 -4.99 -2.34
CA PHE A 60 -2.35 -6.28 -3.06
C PHE A 60 -3.56 -7.12 -2.63
N GLU A 61 -4.03 -6.95 -1.40
CA GLU A 61 -5.20 -7.62 -0.85
C GLU A 61 -6.51 -7.20 -1.55
N ASP A 62 -6.57 -5.96 -2.05
CA ASP A 62 -7.74 -5.41 -2.74
C ASP A 62 -7.99 -6.10 -4.08
N MET A 63 -6.97 -6.75 -4.68
CA MET A 63 -7.14 -7.53 -5.91
C MET A 63 -8.18 -8.63 -5.76
N VAL A 64 -8.35 -9.17 -4.54
CA VAL A 64 -9.28 -10.27 -4.30
C VAL A 64 -10.74 -9.85 -4.50
N ILE A 65 -11.04 -8.55 -4.39
CA ILE A 65 -12.40 -8.02 -4.60
C ILE A 65 -12.87 -8.27 -6.03
N VAL A 66 -11.98 -8.11 -7.01
CA VAL A 66 -12.28 -8.32 -8.44
C VAL A 66 -12.03 -9.76 -8.88
N ALA A 67 -11.67 -10.67 -7.97
CA ALA A 67 -11.40 -12.07 -8.31
C ALA A 67 -12.60 -12.76 -8.96
N GLU A 68 -13.83 -12.35 -8.64
CA GLU A 68 -15.06 -12.87 -9.26
C GLU A 68 -15.20 -12.48 -10.74
N GLU A 69 -14.57 -11.38 -11.16
CA GLU A 69 -14.58 -10.90 -12.54
C GLU A 69 -13.40 -11.45 -13.37
N VAL A 70 -12.44 -12.12 -12.72
CA VAL A 70 -11.24 -12.66 -13.37
C VAL A 70 -11.54 -14.04 -13.98
N LYS A 71 -11.12 -14.22 -15.23
CA LYS A 71 -11.16 -15.52 -15.91
C LYS A 71 -10.17 -16.49 -15.26
N ASP A 72 -10.66 -17.66 -14.84
CA ASP A 72 -9.87 -18.70 -14.14
C ASP A 72 -9.11 -18.13 -12.92
N PRO A 73 -9.83 -17.66 -11.89
CA PRO A 73 -9.23 -16.95 -10.77
C PRO A 73 -8.26 -17.84 -9.97
N GLU A 74 -8.48 -19.15 -9.94
CA GLU A 74 -7.61 -20.09 -9.21
C GLU A 74 -6.18 -20.13 -9.75
N ARG A 75 -5.98 -19.81 -11.04
CA ARG A 75 -4.64 -19.75 -11.66
C ARG A 75 -4.16 -18.33 -11.91
N THR A 76 -5.07 -17.43 -12.27
CA THR A 76 -4.74 -16.06 -12.63
C THR A 76 -4.42 -15.21 -11.40
N MET A 77 -5.22 -15.32 -10.33
CA MET A 77 -5.05 -14.50 -9.12
C MET A 77 -3.71 -14.73 -8.43
N PRO A 78 -3.26 -15.98 -8.16
CA PRO A 78 -1.98 -16.18 -7.49
C PRO A 78 -0.79 -15.64 -8.30
N ARG A 79 -0.83 -15.78 -9.63
CA ARG A 79 0.22 -15.27 -10.52
C ARG A 79 0.23 -13.75 -10.56
N ALA A 80 -0.94 -13.12 -10.62
CA ALA A 80 -1.08 -11.67 -10.61
C ALA A 80 -0.52 -11.08 -9.29
N ILE A 81 -0.92 -11.64 -8.14
CA ILE A 81 -0.44 -11.19 -6.82
C ILE A 81 1.09 -11.27 -6.73
N ILE A 82 1.69 -12.40 -7.12
CA ILE A 82 3.15 -12.58 -7.07
C ILE A 82 3.84 -11.63 -8.06
N ALA A 83 3.35 -11.52 -9.29
CA ALA A 83 3.93 -10.64 -10.30
C ALA A 83 3.90 -9.17 -9.86
N THR A 84 2.78 -8.71 -9.30
CA THR A 84 2.65 -7.36 -8.76
C THR A 84 3.61 -7.16 -7.59
N LEU A 85 3.66 -8.07 -6.62
CA LEU A 85 4.54 -7.94 -5.46
C LEU A 85 6.03 -7.88 -5.87
N VAL A 86 6.45 -8.72 -6.82
CA VAL A 86 7.83 -8.71 -7.33
C VAL A 86 8.12 -7.40 -8.06
N LEU A 87 7.21 -6.97 -8.94
CA LEU A 87 7.39 -5.74 -9.72
C LEU A 87 7.45 -4.49 -8.83
N THR A 88 6.54 -4.36 -7.86
CA THR A 88 6.51 -3.22 -6.94
C THR A 88 7.74 -3.22 -6.03
N THR A 89 8.16 -4.39 -5.54
CA THR A 89 9.39 -4.52 -4.73
C THR A 89 10.61 -4.07 -5.52
N LEU A 90 10.76 -4.51 -6.78
CA LEU A 90 11.86 -4.09 -7.64
C LEU A 90 11.83 -2.58 -7.87
N LEU A 91 10.66 -2.01 -8.11
CA LEU A 91 10.49 -0.57 -8.28
C LEU A 91 10.89 0.20 -7.02
N TYR A 92 10.44 -0.22 -5.84
CA TYR A 92 10.77 0.43 -4.56
C TYR A 92 12.26 0.36 -4.26
N VAL A 93 12.88 -0.82 -4.40
CA VAL A 93 14.33 -0.98 -4.18
C VAL A 93 15.11 -0.10 -5.15
N SER A 94 14.74 -0.10 -6.44
CA SER A 94 15.42 0.72 -7.45
C SER A 94 15.27 2.22 -7.15
N LEU A 95 14.08 2.67 -6.75
CA LEU A 95 13.79 4.07 -6.46
C LEU A 95 14.50 4.53 -5.19
N SER A 96 14.48 3.74 -4.12
CA SER A 96 15.23 4.03 -2.89
C SER A 96 16.72 4.12 -3.17
N TRP A 97 17.26 3.20 -3.96
CA TRP A 97 18.67 3.20 -4.33
C TRP A 97 19.07 4.44 -5.12
N VAL A 98 18.33 4.75 -6.18
CA VAL A 98 18.52 5.95 -6.99
C VAL A 98 18.41 7.22 -6.13
N SER A 99 17.41 7.28 -5.26
CA SER A 99 17.18 8.46 -4.41
C SER A 99 18.38 8.73 -3.51
N VAL A 100 18.84 7.71 -2.77
CA VAL A 100 19.96 7.83 -1.84
C VAL A 100 21.25 8.24 -2.56
N ARG A 101 21.46 7.79 -3.79
CA ARG A 101 22.65 8.12 -4.58
C ARG A 101 22.63 9.53 -5.16
N THR A 102 21.46 9.98 -5.60
CA THR A 102 21.32 11.30 -6.24
C THR A 102 21.27 12.42 -5.21
N ALA A 103 20.55 12.23 -4.10
CA ALA A 103 20.31 13.28 -3.12
C ALA A 103 21.09 13.09 -1.81
N GLY A 104 21.53 11.88 -1.46
CA GLY A 104 22.14 11.60 -0.15
C GLY A 104 21.10 11.39 0.96
N VAL A 105 21.45 10.59 1.97
CA VAL A 105 20.53 10.21 3.06
C VAL A 105 20.10 11.40 3.91
N GLU A 106 21.03 12.31 4.22
CA GLU A 106 20.78 13.46 5.10
C GLU A 106 19.77 14.43 4.48
N ASP A 107 19.94 14.77 3.20
CA ASP A 107 19.03 15.68 2.52
C ASP A 107 17.66 15.05 2.25
N LEU A 108 17.61 13.73 1.98
CA LEU A 108 16.34 13.01 1.87
C LEU A 108 15.58 13.00 3.19
N ALA A 109 16.28 12.84 4.32
CA ALA A 109 15.68 12.85 5.65
C ALA A 109 15.19 14.26 6.05
N ALA A 110 15.83 15.32 5.56
CA ALA A 110 15.44 16.70 5.83
C ALA A 110 14.34 17.22 4.88
N SER A 111 14.10 16.56 3.75
CA SER A 111 13.18 17.02 2.71
C SER A 111 11.73 16.60 2.97
N GLN A 112 10.82 17.56 2.86
CA GLN A 112 9.37 17.32 2.86
C GLN A 112 8.87 16.71 1.53
N ALA A 113 9.67 16.79 0.46
CA ALA A 113 9.35 16.22 -0.85
C ALA A 113 10.58 15.49 -1.45
N PRO A 114 10.96 14.32 -0.89
CA PRO A 114 12.22 13.65 -1.24
C PRO A 114 12.36 13.31 -2.73
N LEU A 115 11.29 12.85 -3.39
CA LEU A 115 11.33 12.52 -4.81
C LEU A 115 11.45 13.76 -5.71
N GLY A 116 10.86 14.89 -5.31
CA GLY A 116 11.02 16.16 -6.01
C GLY A 116 12.47 16.65 -5.95
N LEU A 117 13.12 16.49 -4.80
CA LEU A 117 14.53 16.80 -4.61
C LEU A 117 15.45 15.92 -5.47
N VAL A 118 15.16 14.62 -5.56
CA VAL A 118 15.90 13.69 -6.45
C VAL A 118 15.78 14.13 -7.90
N PHE A 119 14.57 14.48 -8.34
CA PHE A 119 14.32 14.93 -9.71
C PHE A 119 15.07 16.23 -10.03
N GLU A 120 15.04 17.19 -9.12
CA GLU A 120 15.75 18.46 -9.25
C GLU A 120 17.27 18.25 -9.37
N ARG A 121 17.85 17.38 -8.53
CA ARG A 121 19.29 17.09 -8.54
C ARG A 121 19.76 16.26 -9.72
N ALA A 122 18.91 15.39 -10.26
CA ALA A 122 19.24 14.59 -11.42
C ALA A 122 19.31 15.41 -12.71
N ASN A 123 18.40 16.38 -12.89
CA ASN A 123 18.14 17.05 -14.16
C ASN A 123 18.35 18.57 -14.19
N GLY A 124 18.42 19.22 -13.03
CA GLY A 124 18.35 20.69 -12.93
C GLY A 124 16.99 21.28 -13.33
N TRP A 125 15.96 20.45 -13.50
CA TRP A 125 14.59 20.89 -13.74
C TRP A 125 13.91 21.22 -12.41
N SER A 126 12.97 22.17 -12.41
CA SER A 126 12.35 22.61 -11.16
C SER A 126 11.52 21.50 -10.51
N ALA A 127 11.71 21.31 -9.20
CA ALA A 127 10.94 20.36 -8.40
C ALA A 127 9.41 20.56 -8.53
N THR A 128 8.96 21.78 -8.84
CA THR A 128 7.55 22.15 -9.01
C THR A 128 6.81 21.36 -10.08
N THR A 129 7.44 21.05 -11.22
CA THR A 129 6.80 20.28 -12.29
C THR A 129 6.55 18.84 -11.86
N PHE A 130 7.49 18.24 -11.13
CA PHE A 130 7.35 16.91 -10.57
C PHE A 130 6.33 16.87 -9.43
N SER A 131 6.36 17.86 -8.54
CA SER A 131 5.41 17.98 -7.42
C SER A 131 3.96 18.04 -7.88
N ALA A 132 3.66 18.65 -9.05
CA ALA A 132 2.31 18.66 -9.60
C ALA A 132 1.83 17.26 -9.99
N VAL A 133 2.67 16.47 -10.67
CA VAL A 133 2.34 15.08 -11.03
C VAL A 133 2.19 14.22 -9.78
N ALA A 134 3.11 14.35 -8.83
CA ALA A 134 3.06 13.62 -7.56
C ALA A 134 1.82 13.99 -6.73
N ALA A 135 1.40 15.26 -6.72
CA ALA A 135 0.19 15.70 -6.04
C ALA A 135 -1.07 15.14 -6.71
N LEU A 136 -1.14 15.17 -8.05
CA LEU A 136 -2.26 14.57 -8.79
C LEU A 136 -2.37 13.07 -8.54
N ALA A 137 -1.24 12.37 -8.56
CA ALA A 137 -1.16 10.94 -8.23
C ALA A 137 -1.67 10.64 -6.81
N THR A 138 -1.14 11.37 -5.82
CA THR A 138 -1.53 11.21 -4.41
C THR A 138 -3.01 11.51 -4.22
N MET A 139 -3.53 12.55 -4.86
CA MET A 139 -4.96 12.91 -4.81
C MET A 139 -5.83 11.81 -5.41
N ASN A 140 -5.44 11.25 -6.55
CA ASN A 140 -6.17 10.14 -7.17
C ASN A 140 -6.20 8.91 -6.25
N GLY A 141 -5.05 8.52 -5.68
CA GLY A 141 -4.99 7.43 -4.69
C GLY A 141 -5.88 7.68 -3.48
N ALA A 142 -5.86 8.90 -2.92
CA ALA A 142 -6.71 9.28 -1.81
C ALA A 142 -8.20 9.22 -2.15
N LEU A 143 -8.60 9.64 -3.35
CA LEU A 143 -9.98 9.56 -3.83
C LEU A 143 -10.45 8.11 -3.95
N VAL A 144 -9.63 7.21 -4.49
CA VAL A 144 -9.95 5.79 -4.60
C VAL A 144 -10.17 5.18 -3.20
N LEU A 145 -9.26 5.44 -2.25
CA LEU A 145 -9.39 4.94 -0.89
C LEU A 145 -10.63 5.51 -0.17
N LEU A 146 -10.97 6.77 -0.42
CA LEU A 146 -12.18 7.39 0.12
C LEU A 146 -13.46 6.73 -0.42
N ILE A 147 -13.47 6.38 -1.71
CA ILE A 147 -14.58 5.64 -2.33
C ILE A 147 -14.70 4.25 -1.68
N MET A 148 -13.59 3.53 -1.52
CA MET A 148 -13.59 2.20 -0.88
C MET A 148 -14.09 2.26 0.56
N ALA A 149 -13.65 3.25 1.34
CA ALA A 149 -14.15 3.48 2.70
C ALA A 149 -15.67 3.74 2.73
N SER A 150 -16.19 4.51 1.76
CA SER A 150 -17.63 4.75 1.65
C SER A 150 -18.43 3.46 1.39
N TRP A 151 -17.88 2.52 0.62
CA TRP A 151 -18.51 1.22 0.35
C TRP A 151 -18.58 0.33 1.59
N VAL A 152 -17.54 0.37 2.44
CA VAL A 152 -17.56 -0.36 3.72
C VAL A 152 -18.69 0.16 4.61
N PHE A 153 -18.79 1.48 4.80
CA PHE A 153 -19.87 2.07 5.63
C PHE A 153 -21.25 1.80 5.05
N TYR A 154 -21.42 1.93 3.73
CA TYR A 154 -22.65 1.61 3.02
C TYR A 154 -23.04 0.12 3.19
N GLY A 155 -22.08 -0.79 3.03
CA GLY A 155 -22.28 -2.22 3.17
C GLY A 155 -22.70 -2.62 4.58
N LEU A 156 -22.03 -2.07 5.61
CA LEU A 156 -22.38 -2.28 7.01
C LEU A 156 -23.77 -1.72 7.35
N ALA A 157 -24.13 -0.56 6.79
CA ALA A 157 -25.46 0.03 6.98
C ALA A 157 -26.57 -0.82 6.34
N ARG A 158 -26.32 -1.42 5.16
CA ARG A 158 -27.25 -2.37 4.53
C ARG A 158 -27.43 -3.67 5.31
N GLN A 159 -26.40 -4.07 6.06
CA GLN A 159 -26.46 -5.23 6.95
C GLN A 159 -27.09 -4.90 8.32
N GLY A 160 -27.53 -3.65 8.54
CA GLY A 160 -28.16 -3.22 9.78
C GLY A 160 -27.19 -2.94 10.93
N SER A 161 -25.88 -2.94 10.68
CA SER A 161 -24.86 -2.66 11.71
C SER A 161 -24.61 -1.18 11.94
N LEU A 162 -25.05 -0.31 11.02
CA LEU A 162 -24.91 1.14 11.08
C LEU A 162 -26.26 1.83 10.78
N PRO A 163 -26.42 3.13 11.08
CA PRO A 163 -27.66 3.86 10.83
C PRO A 163 -28.12 3.77 9.37
N SER A 164 -29.43 3.56 9.16
CA SER A 164 -30.04 3.37 7.84
C SER A 164 -29.82 4.55 6.87
N ALA A 165 -29.56 5.75 7.40
CA ALA A 165 -29.18 6.92 6.60
C ALA A 165 -27.92 6.69 5.75
N LEU A 166 -26.96 5.88 6.22
CA LEU A 166 -25.74 5.55 5.47
C LEU A 166 -25.97 4.54 4.34
N ALA A 167 -27.11 3.82 4.37
CA ALA A 167 -27.51 2.90 3.30
C ALA A 167 -28.27 3.61 2.16
N GLN A 168 -28.51 4.92 2.27
CA GLN A 168 -29.19 5.68 1.22
C GLN A 168 -28.22 6.02 0.08
N VAL A 169 -28.69 5.86 -1.15
CA VAL A 169 -27.97 6.22 -2.37
C VAL A 169 -28.67 7.36 -3.10
N TRP A 170 -27.89 8.22 -3.74
CA TRP A 170 -28.46 9.31 -4.52
C TRP A 170 -29.17 8.78 -5.78
N PRO A 171 -30.41 9.22 -6.10
CA PRO A 171 -31.20 8.62 -7.18
C PRO A 171 -30.57 8.73 -8.58
N VAL A 172 -29.79 9.79 -8.83
CA VAL A 172 -29.24 10.09 -10.16
C VAL A 172 -27.89 9.41 -10.37
N THR A 173 -27.00 9.48 -9.38
CA THR A 173 -25.60 9.01 -9.49
C THR A 173 -25.38 7.66 -8.81
N SER A 174 -26.40 7.11 -8.13
CA SER A 174 -26.32 5.90 -7.31
C SER A 174 -25.20 5.91 -6.26
N THR A 175 -24.76 7.10 -5.85
CA THR A 175 -23.63 7.28 -4.94
C THR A 175 -24.12 7.33 -3.48
N PRO A 176 -23.50 6.61 -2.53
CA PRO A 176 -23.88 6.65 -1.12
C PRO A 176 -23.34 7.92 -0.42
N VAL A 177 -23.96 9.07 -0.71
CA VAL A 177 -23.46 10.40 -0.30
C VAL A 177 -23.21 10.50 1.20
N HIS A 178 -24.11 9.98 2.04
CA HIS A 178 -23.96 10.05 3.49
C HIS A 178 -22.78 9.20 3.99
N ALA A 179 -22.55 8.02 3.39
CA ALA A 179 -21.37 7.21 3.67
C ALA A 179 -20.08 7.88 3.21
N THR A 180 -20.08 8.54 2.05
CA THR A 180 -18.94 9.33 1.56
C THR A 180 -18.63 10.51 2.46
N LEU A 181 -19.64 11.27 2.91
CA LEU A 181 -19.45 12.40 3.83
C LEU A 181 -18.89 11.95 5.19
N LEU A 182 -19.39 10.82 5.70
CA LEU A 182 -18.85 10.23 6.94
C LEU A 182 -17.38 9.82 6.76
N ALA A 183 -17.06 9.09 5.68
CA ALA A 183 -15.69 8.69 5.38
C ALA A 183 -14.77 9.92 5.24
N ALA A 184 -15.21 10.94 4.50
CA ALA A 184 -14.44 12.16 4.29
C ALA A 184 -14.23 12.93 5.59
N GLY A 185 -15.26 13.02 6.44
CA GLY A 185 -15.17 13.64 7.76
C GLY A 185 -14.17 12.91 8.68
N LEU A 186 -14.19 11.58 8.68
CA LEU A 186 -13.23 10.78 9.46
C LEU A 186 -11.79 10.94 8.93
N VAL A 187 -11.60 10.87 7.62
CA VAL A 187 -10.29 11.09 6.99
C VAL A 187 -9.76 12.49 7.30
N LEU A 188 -10.61 13.52 7.19
CA LEU A 188 -10.25 14.90 7.49
C LEU A 188 -9.90 15.07 8.98
N ALA A 189 -10.68 14.48 9.89
CA ALA A 189 -10.36 14.50 11.31
C ALA A 189 -9.02 13.82 11.59
N CYS A 190 -8.78 12.63 11.03
CA CYS A 190 -7.50 11.95 11.17
C CYS A 190 -6.33 12.80 10.64
N ALA A 191 -6.48 13.41 9.47
CA ALA A 191 -5.45 14.25 8.86
C ALA A 191 -5.15 15.53 9.64
N LEU A 192 -6.13 16.10 10.37
CA LEU A 192 -5.95 17.31 11.17
C LEU A 192 -5.36 17.03 12.56
N PHE A 193 -5.70 15.88 13.15
CA PHE A 193 -5.35 15.58 14.55
C PHE A 193 -4.17 14.62 14.72
N PHE A 194 -3.78 13.87 13.69
CA PHE A 194 -2.74 12.85 13.80
C PHE A 194 -1.66 13.01 12.73
N PRO A 195 -0.37 12.84 13.09
CA PRO A 195 0.72 12.84 12.12
C PRO A 195 0.64 11.61 11.22
N ILE A 196 0.98 11.79 9.95
CA ILE A 196 0.84 10.75 8.91
C ILE A 196 1.67 9.51 9.23
N GLU A 197 2.82 9.67 9.88
CA GLU A 197 3.70 8.56 10.27
C GLU A 197 3.04 7.65 11.30
N ARG A 198 2.29 8.23 12.26
CA ARG A 198 1.56 7.46 13.27
C ARG A 198 0.36 6.76 12.66
N LEU A 199 -0.35 7.42 11.75
CA LEU A 199 -1.44 6.80 11.00
C LEU A 199 -0.93 5.62 10.16
N ALA A 200 0.17 5.80 9.42
CA ALA A 200 0.79 4.76 8.62
C ALA A 200 1.24 3.56 9.49
N GLN A 201 1.90 3.81 10.61
CA GLN A 201 2.30 2.77 11.57
C GLN A 201 1.07 2.01 12.11
N ALA A 202 0.04 2.73 12.55
CA ALA A 202 -1.18 2.11 13.08
C ALA A 202 -1.91 1.27 12.03
N SER A 203 -2.04 1.78 10.81
CA SER A 203 -2.65 1.07 9.67
C SER A 203 -1.88 -0.21 9.34
N ALA A 204 -0.55 -0.15 9.28
CA ALA A 204 0.29 -1.32 9.03
C ALA A 204 0.14 -2.38 10.13
N LEU A 205 0.20 -1.99 11.40
CA LEU A 205 0.05 -2.91 12.53
C LEU A 205 -1.34 -3.56 12.57
N LEU A 206 -2.40 -2.78 12.30
CA LEU A 206 -3.76 -3.30 12.22
C LEU A 206 -3.90 -4.31 11.08
N ASN A 207 -3.34 -4.01 9.91
CA ASN A 207 -3.39 -4.91 8.76
C ASN A 207 -2.58 -6.20 9.01
N LEU A 208 -1.41 -6.09 9.66
CA LEU A 208 -0.62 -7.27 10.09
C LEU A 208 -1.40 -8.13 11.08
N ALA A 209 -2.10 -7.53 12.05
CA ALA A 209 -2.95 -8.26 12.99
C ALA A 209 -4.11 -8.97 12.27
N PHE A 210 -4.74 -8.29 11.31
CA PHE A 210 -5.78 -8.88 10.46
C PHE A 210 -5.24 -10.07 9.65
N PHE A 211 -4.10 -9.93 9.00
CA PHE A 211 -3.45 -11.03 8.26
C PHE A 211 -3.03 -12.18 9.16
N ALA A 212 -2.55 -11.92 10.38
CA ALA A 212 -2.29 -12.98 11.35
C ALA A 212 -3.58 -13.76 11.65
N GLY A 213 -4.69 -13.06 11.92
CA GLY A 213 -6.00 -13.67 12.16
C GLY A 213 -6.51 -14.51 10.98
N VAL A 214 -6.45 -13.97 9.76
CA VAL A 214 -6.84 -14.68 8.53
C VAL A 214 -5.98 -15.93 8.30
N ASN A 215 -4.67 -15.86 8.55
CA ASN A 215 -3.79 -17.02 8.41
C ASN A 215 -4.03 -18.09 9.48
N VAL A 216 -4.35 -17.69 10.72
CA VAL A 216 -4.81 -18.64 11.76
C VAL A 216 -6.10 -19.33 11.30
N ALA A 217 -7.09 -18.57 10.83
CA ALA A 217 -8.34 -19.12 10.32
C ALA A 217 -8.10 -20.10 9.16
N LEU A 218 -7.23 -19.75 8.21
CA LEU A 218 -6.83 -20.63 7.11
C LEU A 218 -6.17 -21.93 7.62
N GLY A 219 -5.29 -21.83 8.63
CA GLY A 219 -4.67 -22.99 9.27
C GLY A 219 -5.71 -23.93 9.90
N VAL A 220 -6.73 -23.38 10.56
CA VAL A 220 -7.84 -24.14 11.15
C VAL A 220 -8.73 -24.76 10.07
N ILE A 221 -9.09 -24.02 9.03
CA ILE A 221 -9.92 -24.51 7.92
C ILE A 221 -9.24 -25.68 7.21
N LYS A 222 -7.94 -25.56 6.90
CA LYS A 222 -7.17 -26.64 6.24
C LYS A 222 -7.10 -27.92 7.05
N LYS A 223 -7.17 -27.84 8.39
CA LYS A 223 -7.25 -29.01 9.28
C LYS A 223 -8.64 -29.65 9.30
N ARG A 224 -9.70 -28.85 9.15
CA ARG A 224 -11.10 -29.32 9.21
C ARG A 224 -11.61 -29.83 7.86
N GLN A 225 -11.22 -29.20 6.77
CA GLN A 225 -11.74 -29.47 5.42
C GLN A 225 -10.56 -29.55 4.43
N PRO A 226 -10.07 -30.77 4.11
CA PRO A 226 -9.07 -30.92 3.07
C PRO A 226 -9.68 -30.55 1.71
N LEU A 227 -9.11 -29.51 1.07
CA LEU A 227 -9.50 -29.06 -0.28
C LEU A 227 -9.32 -30.19 -1.31
N GLY A 228 -10.23 -30.22 -2.29
CA GLY A 228 -10.16 -31.11 -3.45
C GLY A 228 -8.93 -30.85 -4.35
N PRO A 229 -8.56 -31.82 -5.22
CA PRO A 229 -7.30 -31.82 -5.96
C PRO A 229 -7.16 -30.70 -7.01
N ASP A 230 -8.27 -30.13 -7.49
CA ASP A 230 -8.24 -29.17 -8.60
C ASP A 230 -8.00 -27.70 -8.19
N ARG A 231 -7.93 -27.40 -6.89
CA ARG A 231 -7.81 -26.03 -6.39
C ARG A 231 -6.38 -25.64 -6.01
N PHE A 232 -6.03 -24.37 -6.15
CA PHE A 232 -4.75 -23.83 -5.68
C PHE A 232 -4.52 -24.12 -4.20
N ARG A 233 -3.39 -24.74 -3.86
CA ARG A 233 -3.07 -25.19 -2.50
C ARG A 233 -1.64 -24.85 -2.13
N VAL A 234 -1.49 -24.02 -1.10
CA VAL A 234 -0.20 -23.80 -0.43
C VAL A 234 0.09 -24.92 0.57
N PRO A 235 1.35 -25.16 0.96
CA PRO A 235 1.70 -26.14 2.00
C PRO A 235 0.96 -25.91 3.33
N GLY A 236 0.75 -26.98 4.10
CA GLY A 236 0.00 -26.93 5.37
C GLY A 236 0.64 -26.03 6.44
N TRP A 237 1.96 -25.90 6.41
CA TRP A 237 2.75 -25.07 7.32
C TRP A 237 2.81 -23.59 6.91
N TRP A 238 2.48 -23.26 5.65
CA TRP A 238 2.62 -21.90 5.10
C TRP A 238 1.89 -20.81 5.92
N PRO A 239 0.62 -21.01 6.36
CA PRO A 239 -0.07 -19.99 7.14
C PRO A 239 0.61 -19.67 8.48
N TRP A 240 1.25 -20.67 9.10
CA TRP A 240 1.91 -20.47 10.39
C TRP A 240 3.19 -19.64 10.27
N ILE A 241 3.90 -19.74 9.15
CA ILE A 241 5.05 -18.84 8.88
C ILE A 241 4.56 -17.40 8.76
N ALA A 242 3.46 -17.17 8.05
CA ALA A 242 2.87 -15.84 7.91
C ALA A 242 2.43 -15.27 9.27
N VAL A 243 1.82 -16.08 10.13
CA VAL A 243 1.48 -15.69 11.51
C VAL A 243 2.73 -15.31 12.28
N LEU A 244 3.76 -16.17 12.29
CA LEU A 244 5.01 -15.91 13.02
C LEU A 244 5.69 -14.62 12.54
N ALA A 245 5.74 -14.40 11.23
CA ALA A 245 6.31 -13.19 10.64
C ALA A 245 5.52 -11.94 11.07
N ALA A 246 4.19 -11.95 10.94
CA ALA A 246 3.34 -10.83 11.34
C ALA A 246 3.47 -10.53 12.84
N THR A 247 3.40 -11.55 13.70
CA THR A 247 3.56 -11.38 15.14
C THR A 247 4.96 -10.94 15.53
N GLY A 248 6.00 -11.42 14.84
CA GLY A 248 7.38 -11.02 15.08
C GLY A 248 7.61 -9.54 14.81
N VAL A 249 7.07 -9.03 13.69
CA VAL A 249 7.12 -7.59 13.36
C VAL A 249 6.35 -6.76 14.38
N MET A 250 5.14 -7.18 14.76
CA MET A 250 4.34 -6.46 15.76
C MET A 250 5.01 -6.42 17.13
N ILE A 251 5.60 -7.53 17.59
CA ILE A 251 6.36 -7.59 18.85
C ILE A 251 7.61 -6.72 18.76
N GLY A 252 8.34 -6.79 17.66
CA GLY A 252 9.55 -5.98 17.43
C GLY A 252 9.25 -4.48 17.48
N GLU A 253 8.14 -4.06 16.88
CA GLU A 253 7.69 -2.67 16.95
C GLU A 253 7.20 -2.27 18.34
N ALA A 254 6.48 -3.14 19.05
CA ALA A 254 6.06 -2.89 20.43
C ALA A 254 7.27 -2.71 21.36
N LEU A 255 8.31 -3.54 21.20
CA LEU A 255 9.56 -3.42 21.96
C LEU A 255 10.28 -2.10 21.65
N ARG A 256 10.26 -1.65 20.39
CA ARG A 256 10.83 -0.35 19.98
C ARG A 256 10.11 0.84 20.60
N LEU A 257 8.81 0.73 20.87
CA LEU A 257 8.02 1.79 21.50
C LEU A 257 8.20 1.84 23.03
N LEU A 258 8.65 0.74 23.64
CA LEU A 258 8.81 0.59 25.10
C LEU A 258 10.24 0.84 25.61
N GLY A 259 11.25 0.81 24.72
CA GLY A 259 12.67 1.07 25.02
C GLY A 259 13.16 2.37 24.45
#